data_AF-A0A969XJJ5-F1
#
_entry.id   AF-A0A969XJJ5-F1
#
_cell.length_a   1.000
_cell.length_b   1.000
_cell.length_c   1.000
_cell.angle_alpha   90.00
_cell.angle_beta   90.00
_cell.angle_gamma   90.00
#
_symmetry.space_group_name_H-M   'P 1'
#
loop_
_entity.id
_entity.type
_entity.pdbx_description
1 polymer ?
#
loop_
_entity_poly.entity_id
_entity_poly.type
_entity_poly.pdbx_seq_one_letter_code
_entity_poly.pdbx_strand_id
1 'polypeptide(L)'
;MTVAGGSENLRVLIDFGAKFNPLIVLEQEYWRLVTPMFLHIGFLHLAFNSYALFAFGLDVERLFGRTRFLALYVLAGIAGAVASFVGNEAVSAGASG
;
A
#
# COMPACT_ATOMS: atom_id res chain seq x y z
N MET A 1 19.57 -11.56 -8.84
CA MET A 1 19.68 -11.88 -7.41
C MET A 1 18.99 -10.78 -6.64
N THR A 2 18.04 -11.09 -5.74
CA THR A 2 17.40 -10.11 -4.86
C THR A 2 18.17 -10.03 -3.55
N VAL A 3 18.35 -8.83 -2.98
CA VAL A 3 19.16 -8.63 -1.77
C VAL A 3 18.49 -9.26 -0.54
N ALA A 4 17.16 -9.21 -0.46
CA ALA A 4 16.39 -9.64 0.71
C ALA A 4 15.51 -10.88 0.50
N GLY A 5 15.47 -11.47 -0.70
CA GLY A 5 14.59 -12.63 -0.98
C GLY A 5 13.37 -12.34 -1.87
N GLY A 6 13.16 -11.07 -2.27
CA GLY A 6 12.19 -10.67 -3.30
C GLY A 6 10.84 -10.19 -2.75
N SER A 7 10.09 -9.45 -3.57
CA SER A 7 8.83 -8.80 -3.16
C SER A 7 7.61 -9.72 -3.13
N GLU A 8 7.74 -10.97 -3.57
CA GLU A 8 6.70 -12.00 -3.47
C GLU A 8 6.87 -12.87 -2.21
N ASN A 9 7.95 -12.68 -1.46
CA ASN A 9 8.18 -13.38 -0.21
C ASN A 9 7.46 -12.67 0.94
N LEU A 10 6.58 -13.41 1.62
CA LEU A 10 5.76 -12.88 2.72
C LEU A 10 6.58 -12.30 3.87
N ARG A 11 7.68 -12.97 4.25
CA ARG A 11 8.54 -12.50 5.35
C ARG A 11 9.18 -11.17 4.98
N VAL A 12 9.70 -11.06 3.76
CA VAL A 12 10.29 -9.80 3.26
C VAL A 12 9.26 -8.68 3.25
N LEU A 13 8.02 -8.95 2.82
CA LEU A 13 6.96 -7.95 2.86
C LEU A 13 6.67 -7.47 4.29
N ILE A 14 6.55 -8.40 5.25
CA ILE A 14 6.32 -8.05 6.67
C ILE A 14 7.50 -7.24 7.22
N ASP A 15 8.74 -7.66 6.99
CA ASP A 15 9.96 -6.98 7.47
C ASP A 15 10.05 -5.54 6.93
N PHE A 16 9.56 -5.30 5.72
CA PHE A 16 9.56 -3.99 5.07
C PHE A 16 8.30 -3.15 5.33
N GLY A 17 7.34 -3.66 6.11
CA GLY A 17 6.19 -2.86 6.55
C GLY A 17 4.84 -3.21 5.94
N ALA A 18 4.68 -4.38 5.34
CA ALA A 18 3.36 -4.83 4.91
C ALA A 18 2.40 -4.89 6.10
N LYS A 19 1.11 -4.72 5.80
CA LYS A 19 0.06 -4.78 6.80
C LYS A 19 0.04 -6.20 7.35
N PHE A 20 0.20 -6.33 8.65
CA PHE A 20 0.11 -7.61 9.34
C PHE A 20 -0.56 -7.41 10.71
N ASN A 21 -1.77 -7.95 10.85
CA ASN A 21 -2.66 -7.66 11.99
C ASN A 21 -2.03 -7.96 13.35
N PRO A 22 -1.34 -9.10 13.55
CA PRO A 22 -0.74 -9.41 14.85
C PRO A 22 0.24 -8.34 15.32
N LEU A 23 1.10 -7.81 14.44
CA LEU A 23 2.07 -6.77 14.84
C LEU A 23 1.39 -5.41 15.08
N ILE A 24 0.32 -5.10 14.34
CA ILE A 24 -0.47 -3.88 14.58
C ILE A 24 -1.10 -3.92 15.98
N VAL A 25 -1.66 -5.07 16.38
CA VAL A 25 -2.42 -5.20 17.63
C VAL A 25 -1.52 -5.46 18.84
N LEU A 26 -0.57 -6.39 18.72
CA LEU A 26 0.25 -6.87 19.84
C LEU A 26 1.48 -5.98 20.07
N GLU A 27 2.07 -5.47 18.99
CA GLU A 27 3.30 -4.67 19.04
C GLU A 27 3.06 -3.18 18.76
N GLN A 28 1.80 -2.77 18.59
CA GLN A 28 1.38 -1.39 18.38
C GLN A 28 2.04 -0.74 17.15
N GLU A 29 2.34 -1.54 16.12
CA GLU A 29 2.98 -1.09 14.88
C GLU A 29 1.98 -0.41 13.93
N TYR A 30 1.29 0.64 14.39
CA TYR A 30 0.24 1.35 13.64
C TYR A 30 0.73 1.98 12.33
N TRP A 31 2.04 2.19 12.20
CA TRP A 31 2.68 2.65 10.96
C TRP A 31 2.47 1.66 9.79
N ARG A 32 2.13 0.40 10.07
CA ARG A 32 1.68 -0.61 9.09
C ARG A 32 0.29 -0.34 8.49
N LEU A 33 -0.41 0.70 8.92
CA LEU A 33 -1.61 1.20 8.25
C LEU A 33 -1.30 2.25 7.16
N VAL A 34 -0.03 2.67 7.05
CA VAL A 34 0.42 3.65 6.05
C VAL A 34 1.44 3.03 5.10
N THR A 35 2.50 2.43 5.65
CA THR A 35 3.61 1.86 4.88
C THR A 35 3.26 0.83 3.78
N PRO A 36 2.20 0.00 3.87
CA PRO A 36 1.88 -0.97 2.83
C PRO A 36 1.57 -0.32 1.48
N MET A 37 1.14 0.95 1.45
CA MET A 37 0.83 1.66 0.21
C MET A 37 2.05 1.85 -0.70
N PHE A 38 3.27 1.69 -0.16
CA PHE A 38 4.51 1.82 -0.91
C PHE A 38 5.11 0.47 -1.32
N LEU A 39 4.58 -0.63 -0.79
CA LEU A 39 5.05 -1.99 -1.07
C LEU A 39 4.19 -2.64 -2.14
N HIS A 40 4.80 -3.44 -3.01
CA HIS A 40 4.09 -4.10 -4.11
C HIS A 40 4.55 -5.54 -4.26
N ILE A 41 3.58 -6.46 -4.36
CA ILE A 41 3.83 -7.89 -4.50
C ILE A 41 4.10 -8.22 -5.97
N GLY A 42 5.37 -8.39 -6.33
CA GLY A 42 5.79 -8.67 -7.70
C GLY A 42 5.73 -7.46 -8.64
N PHE A 43 6.36 -7.61 -9.81
CA PHE A 43 6.51 -6.52 -10.78
C PHE A 43 5.18 -6.13 -11.45
N LEU A 44 4.35 -7.12 -11.82
CA LEU A 44 3.07 -6.86 -12.50
C LEU A 44 2.11 -6.04 -11.63
N HIS A 45 2.09 -6.30 -10.33
CA HIS A 45 1.24 -5.54 -9.41
C HIS A 45 1.71 -4.08 -9.29
N LEU A 46 3.02 -3.83 -9.22
CA LEU A 46 3.59 -2.49 -9.27
C LEU A 46 3.26 -1.78 -10.59
N ALA A 47 3.46 -2.46 -11.72
CA ALA A 47 3.21 -1.92 -13.05
C ALA A 47 1.74 -1.53 -13.22
N PHE A 48 0.80 -2.37 -12.78
CA PHE A 48 -0.62 -2.10 -12.87
C PHE A 48 -1.04 -0.90 -12.01
N ASN A 49 -0.60 -0.81 -10.75
CA ASN A 49 -0.92 0.34 -9.90
C ASN A 49 -0.30 1.64 -10.45
N SER A 50 0.94 1.58 -10.95
CA SER A 50 1.59 2.73 -11.57
C SER A 50 0.85 3.20 -12.82
N TYR A 51 0.39 2.26 -13.64
CA TYR A 51 -0.42 2.55 -14.83
C TYR A 51 -1.77 3.16 -14.44
N ALA A 52 -2.47 2.60 -13.45
CA ALA A 52 -3.73 3.16 -12.96
C ALA A 52 -3.55 4.58 -12.39
N LEU A 53 -2.49 4.79 -11.61
CA LEU A 53 -2.15 6.10 -11.07
C LEU A 53 -1.82 7.10 -12.19
N PHE A 54 -1.13 6.67 -13.24
CA PHE A 54 -0.86 7.53 -14.39
C PHE A 54 -2.14 7.84 -15.19
N ALA A 55 -2.93 6.81 -15.50
CA ALA A 55 -4.13 6.94 -16.34
C ALA A 55 -5.23 7.77 -15.68
N PHE A 56 -5.50 7.54 -14.38
CA PHE A 56 -6.58 8.23 -13.66
C PHE A 56 -6.08 9.37 -12.79
N GLY A 57 -4.89 9.24 -12.19
CA GLY A 57 -4.34 10.25 -11.29
C GLY A 57 -4.04 11.57 -11.98
N LEU A 58 -3.64 11.56 -13.26
CA LEU A 58 -3.46 12.79 -14.03
C LEU A 58 -4.75 13.59 -14.18
N ASP A 59 -5.89 12.94 -14.41
CA ASP A 59 -7.17 13.60 -14.55
C ASP A 59 -7.69 14.11 -13.20
N VAL A 60 -7.51 13.32 -12.13
CA VAL A 60 -7.86 13.74 -10.76
C VAL A 60 -6.97 14.92 -10.32
N GLU A 61 -5.67 14.90 -10.61
CA GLU A 61 -4.76 16.00 -10.31
C GLU A 61 -5.14 17.28 -11.05
N ARG A 62 -5.53 17.19 -12.33
CA ARG A 62 -6.01 18.35 -13.10
C ARG A 62 -7.30 18.92 -12.55
N LEU A 63 -8.22 18.07 -12.07
CA LEU A 63 -9.52 18.49 -11.56
C LEU A 63 -9.43 19.13 -10.16
N PHE A 64 -8.63 18.54 -9.27
CA PHE A 64 -8.57 18.94 -7.85
C PHE A 64 -7.31 19.74 -7.47
N GLY A 65 -6.28 19.73 -8.32
CA GLY A 65 -4.97 20.30 -8.05
C GLY A 65 -4.07 19.36 -7.24
N ARG A 66 -2.75 19.53 -7.40
CA ARG A 66 -1.70 18.67 -6.86
C ARG A 66 -1.82 18.35 -5.37
N THR A 67 -2.05 19.36 -4.53
CA THR A 67 -2.11 19.17 -3.07
C THR A 67 -3.32 18.32 -2.65
N ARG A 68 -4.48 18.53 -3.28
CA ARG A 68 -5.68 17.76 -2.97
C ARG A 68 -5.59 16.35 -3.51
N PHE A 69 -5.00 16.17 -4.70
CA PHE A 69 -4.70 14.85 -5.24
C PHE A 69 -3.80 14.05 -4.31
N LEU A 70 -2.70 14.64 -3.82
CA LEU A 70 -1.82 13.96 -2.86
C LEU A 70 -2.56 13.59 -1.57
N ALA A 71 -3.38 14.49 -1.03
CA ALA A 71 -4.18 14.20 0.16
C ALA A 71 -5.17 13.05 -0.09
N LEU A 72 -5.88 13.07 -1.22
CA LEU A 72 -6.82 12.01 -1.61
C LEU A 72 -6.10 10.66 -1.75
N TYR A 73 -4.95 10.63 -2.42
CA TYR A 73 -4.15 9.41 -2.59
C TYR A 73 -3.71 8.82 -1.24
N VAL A 74 -3.20 9.65 -0.33
CA VAL A 74 -2.77 9.20 1.00
C VAL A 74 -3.96 8.74 1.84
N LEU A 75 -5.05 9.50 1.86
CA LEU A 75 -6.24 9.14 2.63
C LEU A 75 -6.91 7.86 2.12
N ALA A 76 -6.98 7.68 0.79
CA ALA A 76 -7.49 6.45 0.18
C ALA A 76 -6.62 5.24 0.55
N GLY A 77 -5.29 5.35 0.43
CA GLY A 77 -4.37 4.29 0.83
C GLY A 77 -4.52 3.88 2.30
N ILE A 78 -4.64 4.86 3.22
CA ILE A 78 -4.87 4.60 4.65
C ILE A 78 -6.25 3.96 4.87
N ALA A 79 -7.30 4.50 4.23
CA ALA A 79 -8.66 3.95 4.35
C ALA A 79 -8.72 2.49 3.86
N GLY A 80 -8.08 2.18 2.74
CA GLY A 80 -7.95 0.83 2.22
C GLY A 80 -7.17 -0.09 3.16
N ALA A 81 -6.07 0.38 3.77
CA ALA A 81 -5.31 -0.39 4.76
C ALA A 81 -6.14 -0.66 6.03
N VAL A 82 -6.91 0.31 6.51
CA VAL A 82 -7.83 0.14 7.65
C VAL A 82 -8.97 -0.83 7.31
N ALA A 83 -9.58 -0.70 6.14
CA ALA A 83 -10.60 -1.64 5.68
C ALA A 83 -10.03 -3.07 5.58
N SER A 84 -8.80 -3.21 5.07
CA SER A 84 -8.08 -4.48 5.04
C SER A 84 -7.76 -5.00 6.44
N PHE A 85 -7.42 -4.14 7.40
CA PHE A 85 -7.17 -4.51 8.79
C PHE A 85 -8.42 -5.10 9.46
N VAL A 86 -9.57 -4.47 9.26
CA VAL A 86 -10.84 -4.90 9.86
C VAL A 86 -11.44 -6.11 9.15
N GLY A 87 -11.34 -6.16 7.82
CA GLY A 87 -12.07 -7.14 6.99
C GLY A 87 -11.27 -8.34 6.50
N ASN A 88 -9.96 -8.39 6.72
CA ASN A 88 -9.09 -9.45 6.19
C ASN A 88 -7.88 -9.70 7.09
N GLU A 89 -7.59 -10.95 7.45
CA GLU A 89 -6.40 -11.31 8.25
C GLU A 89 -5.13 -11.50 7.42
N ALA A 90 -5.25 -11.60 6.09
CA ALA A 90 -4.11 -11.77 5.21
C ALA A 90 -3.17 -10.56 5.27
N VAL A 91 -1.89 -10.83 5.02
CA VAL A 91 -0.90 -9.78 4.79
C VAL A 91 -1.23 -9.07 3.47
N SER A 92 -1.17 -7.75 3.49
CA SER A 92 -1.47 -6.93 2.32
C SER A 92 -0.41 -5.85 2.10
N ALA A 93 -0.19 -5.54 0.82
CA ALA A 93 0.73 -4.53 0.32
C ALA A 93 0.22 -4.06 -1.06
N GLY A 94 0.24 -2.76 -1.31
CA GLY A 94 -0.17 -2.15 -2.58
C GLY A 94 -0.86 -0.81 -2.39
N ALA A 95 -0.84 0.00 -3.45
CA ALA A 95 -1.48 1.32 -3.51
C ALA A 95 -2.90 1.32 -4.10
N SER A 96 -3.56 0.17 -4.15
CA SER A 96 -4.86 -0.01 -4.83
C SER A 96 -6.09 0.41 -4.00
N GLY A 97 -5.87 0.98 -2.82
CA GLY A 97 -6.90 1.34 -1.84
C GLY A 97 -7.67 2.62 -2.17
#